data_AF-A0A7X2SZM9-F1
#
_entry.id   AF-A0A7X2SZM9-F1
#
_cell.length_a   1.000
_cell.length_b   1.000
_cell.length_c   1.000
_cell.angle_alpha   90.00
_cell.angle_beta   90.00
_cell.angle_gamma   90.00
#
_symmetry.space_group_name_H-M   'P 1'
#
loop_
_entity.id
_entity.type
_entity.pdbx_description
1 polymer ?
#
loop_
_entity_poly.entity_id
_entity_poly.type
_entity_poly.pdbx_seq_one_letter_code
_entity_poly.pdbx_strand_id
1 'polypeptide(L)'
;EHFFFDLPSFSAMLQAWTRSGALQDQVANKMQEWFESGLQQWDISRDAPYFGFEIPDAPGKYFYVWLDAPIGYMGSFKNLCD
;
A
#
# COMPACT_ATOMS: atom_id res chain seq x y z
N GLU A 1 -4.94 16.82 9.33
CA GLU A 1 -3.99 16.60 8.21
C GLU A 1 -3.73 15.11 8.07
N HIS A 2 -3.70 14.60 6.85
CA HIS A 2 -3.47 13.18 6.55
C HIS A 2 -2.37 13.08 5.50
N PHE A 3 -1.57 12.01 5.59
CA PHE A 3 -0.54 11.67 4.63
C PHE A 3 -1.08 10.69 3.60
N PHE A 4 -0.79 10.95 2.33
CA PHE A 4 -1.29 10.16 1.21
C PHE A 4 -0.13 9.56 0.42
N PHE A 5 -0.23 8.26 0.13
CA PHE A 5 0.64 7.59 -0.83
C PHE A 5 0.13 7.85 -2.25
N ASP A 6 1.02 8.32 -3.12
CA ASP A 6 0.71 8.66 -4.51
C ASP A 6 0.68 7.43 -5.42
N LEU A 7 -0.25 6.51 -5.15
CA LEU A 7 -0.50 5.32 -5.96
C LEU A 7 -0.68 5.62 -7.48
N PRO A 8 -1.35 6.72 -7.90
CA PRO A 8 -1.48 7.06 -9.32
C PRO A 8 -0.15 7.17 -10.07
N SER A 9 0.93 7.62 -9.41
CA SER A 9 2.26 7.73 -10.04
C SER A 9 2.82 6.37 -10.50
N PHE A 10 2.36 5.27 -9.91
CA PHE A 10 2.78 3.91 -10.24
C PHE A 10 1.91 3.23 -11.32
N SER A 11 0.88 3.92 -11.84
CA SER A 11 -0.12 3.34 -12.75
C SER A 11 0.50 2.66 -13.96
N ALA A 12 1.47 3.30 -14.62
CA ALA A 12 2.11 2.73 -15.83
C ALA A 12 2.86 1.42 -15.53
N MET A 13 3.61 1.38 -14.42
CA MET A 13 4.35 0.20 -13.99
C MET A 13 3.38 -0.95 -13.64
N LEU A 14 2.32 -0.64 -12.89
CA LEU A 14 1.33 -1.64 -12.49
C LEU A 14 0.57 -2.20 -13.70
N GLN A 15 0.17 -1.36 -14.65
CA GLN A 15 -0.47 -1.82 -15.88
C GLN A 15 0.44 -2.72 -16.72
N ALA A 16 1.74 -2.39 -16.81
CA ALA A 16 2.72 -3.24 -17.50
C ALA A 16 2.85 -4.61 -16.82
N TRP A 17 2.90 -4.64 -15.48
CA TRP A 17 2.96 -5.90 -14.74
C TRP A 17 1.67 -6.73 -14.90
N THR A 18 0.49 -6.10 -14.86
CA THR A 18 -0.79 -6.78 -15.11
C THR A 18 -0.83 -7.45 -16.48
N ARG A 19 -0.14 -6.90 -17.49
CA ARG A 19 -0.07 -7.45 -18.85
C ARG A 19 1.13 -8.38 -19.10
N SER A 20 1.91 -8.70 -18.07
CA SER A 20 3.11 -9.54 -18.20
C SER A 20 2.83 -11.04 -18.36
N GLY A 21 1.60 -11.49 -18.08
CA GLY A 21 1.22 -12.90 -18.05
C GLY A 21 1.58 -13.65 -16.77
N ALA A 22 2.15 -12.97 -15.76
CA ALA A 22 2.48 -13.58 -14.47
C ALA A 22 1.26 -13.76 -13.55
N LEU A 23 0.24 -12.90 -13.68
CA LEU A 23 -0.98 -12.97 -12.87
C LEU A 23 -1.99 -13.93 -13.49
N GLN A 24 -2.88 -14.46 -12.64
CA GLN A 24 -4.04 -15.22 -13.10
C GLN A 24 -4.97 -14.32 -13.93
N ASP A 25 -5.55 -14.86 -15.01
CA ASP A 25 -6.40 -14.10 -15.94
C ASP A 25 -7.53 -13.37 -15.22
N GLN A 26 -8.18 -14.01 -14.24
CA GLN A 26 -9.27 -13.39 -13.47
C GLN A 26 -8.80 -12.17 -12.67
N VAL A 27 -7.58 -12.22 -12.11
CA VAL A 27 -6.99 -11.09 -11.36
C VAL A 27 -6.64 -9.97 -12.32
N ALA A 28 -6.01 -10.28 -13.45
CA ALA A 28 -5.64 -9.28 -14.45
C ALA A 28 -6.87 -8.55 -15.01
N ASN A 29 -7.96 -9.28 -15.29
CA ASN A 29 -9.24 -8.70 -15.72
C ASN A 29 -9.82 -7.76 -14.66
N LYS A 30 -9.80 -8.15 -13.38
CA LYS A 30 -10.31 -7.29 -12.31
C LYS A 30 -9.46 -6.03 -12.12
N MET A 31 -8.15 -6.13 -12.28
CA MET A 31 -7.26 -4.97 -12.23
C MET A 31 -7.56 -3.97 -13.36
N GLN A 32 -8.01 -4.41 -14.55
CA GLN A 32 -8.43 -3.49 -15.61
C GLN A 32 -9.60 -2.62 -15.16
N GLU A 33 -10.62 -3.19 -14.50
CA GLU A 33 -11.75 -2.40 -13.96
C GLU A 33 -11.28 -1.34 -12.94
N TRP A 34 -10.27 -1.65 -12.13
CA TRP A 34 -9.69 -0.70 -11.18
C TRP A 34 -8.91 0.41 -11.87
N PHE A 35 -8.16 0.10 -12.95
CA PHE A 35 -7.48 1.13 -13.74
C PHE A 35 -8.48 2.04 -14.47
N GLU A 36 -9.56 1.49 -15.01
CA GLU A 36 -10.66 2.25 -15.65
C GLU A 36 -11.36 3.18 -14.67
N SER A 37 -11.54 2.72 -13.42
CA SER A 37 -12.10 3.54 -12.33
C SER A 37 -11.16 4.68 -11.90
N GLY A 38 -9.87 4.60 -12.27
CA GLY A 38 -8.84 5.55 -11.89
C GLY A 38 -8.24 5.24 -10.51
N LEU A 39 -6.92 5.01 -10.47
CA LEU A 39 -6.20 4.89 -9.21
C LEU A 39 -6.30 6.23 -8.45
N GLN A 40 -6.50 6.15 -7.13
CA GLN A 40 -6.60 7.31 -6.26
C GLN A 40 -5.43 7.32 -5.28
N GLN A 41 -5.11 8.51 -4.77
CA GLN A 41 -4.21 8.62 -3.64
C GLN A 41 -4.78 7.88 -2.43
N TRP A 42 -3.90 7.22 -1.69
CA TRP A 42 -4.30 6.37 -0.59
C TRP A 42 -3.89 6.98 0.75
N ASP A 43 -4.85 7.27 1.62
CA ASP A 43 -4.57 7.77 2.97
C ASP A 43 -3.93 6.67 3.83
N ILE A 44 -2.68 6.92 4.22
CA ILE A 44 -1.82 6.00 4.97
C ILE A 44 -1.68 6.38 6.44
N SER A 45 -2.45 7.35 6.93
CA SER A 45 -2.28 7.91 8.28
C SER A 45 -3.56 7.91 9.10
N ARG A 46 -3.44 7.75 10.42
CA ARG A 46 -4.53 7.83 11.40
C ARG A 46 -4.15 8.74 12.56
N ASP A 47 -5.14 9.43 13.11
CA ASP A 47 -4.97 10.28 14.29
C ASP A 47 -4.94 9.46 15.59
N ALA A 48 -4.21 9.96 16.59
CA ALA A 48 -4.35 9.49 17.96
C ALA A 48 -5.78 9.70 18.50
N PRO A 49 -6.29 8.85 19.42
CA PRO A 49 -5.63 7.66 19.95
C PRO A 49 -5.67 6.49 18.96
N TYR A 50 -4.52 5.85 18.76
CA TYR A 50 -4.38 4.69 17.88
C TYR A 50 -3.37 3.70 18.45
N PHE A 51 -3.58 2.40 18.21
CA PHE A 51 -2.61 1.36 18.53
C PHE A 51 -1.87 0.96 17.25
N GLY A 52 -0.64 1.42 17.12
CA GLY A 52 0.19 1.19 15.94
C GLY A 52 1.51 1.92 16.06
N PHE A 53 2.18 2.12 14.92
CA PHE A 53 3.45 2.84 14.86
C PHE A 53 3.24 4.32 14.60
N GLU A 54 3.83 5.19 15.42
CA GLU A 54 3.80 6.64 15.22
C GLU A 54 4.65 7.04 14.01
N ILE A 55 4.15 7.99 13.22
CA ILE A 55 4.84 8.49 12.03
C ILE A 55 5.98 9.42 12.46
N PRO A 56 7.23 9.19 12.03
CA PRO A 56 8.35 10.08 12.32
C PRO A 56 8.05 11.52 11.90
N ASP A 57 8.47 12.48 12.72
CA ASP A 57 8.28 13.92 12.50
C ASP A 57 6.81 14.39 12.40
N ALA A 58 5.84 13.53 12.74
CA ALA A 58 4.41 13.86 12.75
C ALA A 58 3.74 13.43 14.09
N PRO A 59 3.95 14.18 15.18
CA PRO A 59 3.43 13.82 16.50
C PRO A 59 1.91 13.60 16.51
N GLY A 60 1.46 12.51 17.13
CA GLY A 60 0.05 12.14 17.22
C GLY A 60 -0.54 11.55 15.93
N LYS A 61 0.29 11.26 14.92
CA LYS A 61 -0.10 10.56 13.69
C LYS A 61 0.50 9.16 13.68
N TYR A 62 -0.30 8.20 13.25
CA TYR A 62 0.07 6.79 13.20
C TYR A 62 -0.06 6.27 11.78
N PHE A 63 0.77 5.31 11.40
CA PHE A 63 0.56 4.58 10.16
C PHE A 63 -0.77 3.80 10.22
N TYR A 64 -1.54 3.88 9.15
CA TYR A 64 -2.72 3.04 8.99
C TYR A 64 -2.28 1.59 8.82
N VAL A 65 -2.94 0.66 9.51
CA VAL A 65 -2.58 -0.77 9.55
C VAL A 65 -2.34 -1.40 8.17
N TRP A 66 -3.03 -0.96 7.11
CA TRP A 66 -2.83 -1.52 5.78
C TRP A 66 -1.49 -1.12 5.13
N LEU A 67 -0.80 -0.13 5.67
CA LEU A 67 0.58 0.21 5.27
C LEU A 67 1.59 -0.68 5.98
N ASP A 68 1.47 -0.86 7.30
CA ASP A 68 2.45 -1.62 8.08
C ASP A 68 2.28 -3.16 7.96
N ALA A 69 1.06 -3.64 7.73
CA ALA A 69 0.76 -5.07 7.64
C ALA A 69 1.63 -5.83 6.61
N PRO A 70 1.73 -5.41 5.33
CA PRO A 70 2.59 -6.10 4.37
C PRO A 70 4.09 -5.96 4.69
N ILE A 71 4.51 -4.90 5.37
CA ILE A 71 5.90 -4.74 5.85
C ILE A 71 6.20 -5.78 6.95
N GLY A 72 5.17 -6.25 7.67
CA GLY A 72 5.27 -7.37 8.60
C GLY A 72 5.84 -8.66 7.98
N TYR A 73 5.64 -8.91 6.68
CA TYR A 73 6.31 -10.03 6.00
C TYR A 73 7.83 -9.88 6.02
N MET A 74 8.34 -8.67 5.78
CA MET A 74 9.78 -8.36 5.82
C MET A 74 10.30 -8.44 7.26
N GLY A 75 9.57 -7.87 8.22
CA GLY A 75 9.95 -7.89 9.64
C GLY A 75 10.02 -9.30 10.21
N SER A 76 9.04 -10.15 9.89
CA SER A 76 9.02 -11.56 10.31
C SER A 76 10.19 -12.34 9.71
N PHE A 77 10.47 -12.16 8.41
CA PHE A 77 11.61 -12.81 7.78
C PHE A 77 12.95 -12.32 8.34
N LYS A 78 13.09 -11.02 8.61
CA LYS A 78 14.28 -10.48 9.28
C LYS A 78 14.46 -11.11 10.67
N ASN A 79 13.38 -11.24 11.45
CA ASN A 79 13.44 -11.85 12.77
C ASN A 79 13.90 -13.31 12.74
N LEU A 80 13.62 -14.04 11.65
CA LEU A 80 14.16 -15.39 11.44
C LEU A 80 15.67 -15.39 11.15
N CYS A 81 16.21 -14.32 10.56
CA CYS A 81 17.64 -14.20 10.23
C CYS A 81 18.53 -13.81 11.42
N ASP A 82 17.96 -13.14 12.41
CA ASP A 82 18.66 -12.73 13.63
C ASP A 82 18.81 -13.92 14.60
#